data_AF-A0A6B3F795-F1
#
_entry.id   AF-A0A6B3F795-F1
#
_cell.length_a   1.000
_cell.length_b   1.000
_cell.length_c   1.000
_cell.angle_alpha   90.00
_cell.angle_beta   90.00
_cell.angle_gamma   90.00
#
_symmetry.space_group_name_H-M   'P 1'
#
loop_
_entity.id
_entity.type
_entity.pdbx_description
1 polymer ?
#
loop_
_entity_poly.entity_id
_entity_poly.type
_entity_poly.pdbx_seq_one_letter_code
_entity_poly.pdbx_strand_id
1 'polypeptide(L)'
;APGAEGAAALLRELLTPATGFPLPAAPDGQIILALDTALGGTGEEGYGLTVAPDAVLLRAARPAGLLHGVQTLRQLLPTEALVPRPVRAERWELPCVEITDRPLLSHRGFMIDVARHFQPVSWLRRLVDLLALHKLNVLQLHLTDDQGWRMPVPA
;
A
#
# COMPACT_ATOMS: atom_id res chain seq x y z
N ALA A 1 -1.09 11.81 -12.01
CA ALA A 1 -1.09 13.29 -11.89
C ALA A 1 0.07 13.74 -10.99
N PRO A 2 0.46 15.03 -10.98
CA PRO A 2 1.50 15.54 -10.08
C PRO A 2 1.21 15.18 -8.62
N GLY A 3 2.22 14.72 -7.89
CA GLY A 3 2.11 14.32 -6.48
C GLY A 3 1.59 12.89 -6.24
N ALA A 4 1.24 12.15 -7.31
CA ALA A 4 0.80 10.76 -7.24
C ALA A 4 1.90 9.74 -7.61
N GLU A 5 3.12 10.21 -7.88
CA GLU A 5 4.22 9.40 -8.42
C GLU A 5 4.59 8.24 -7.48
N GLY A 6 4.65 8.49 -6.17
CA GLY A 6 4.94 7.47 -5.17
C GLY A 6 3.89 6.35 -5.12
N ALA A 7 2.61 6.72 -5.19
CA ALA A 7 1.53 5.73 -5.21
C ALA A 7 1.47 4.95 -6.53
N ALA A 8 1.76 5.60 -7.67
CA ALA A 8 1.88 4.92 -8.96
C ALA A 8 3.08 3.95 -8.99
N ALA A 9 4.22 4.34 -8.40
CA ALA A 9 5.38 3.46 -8.26
C ALA A 9 5.05 2.24 -7.39
N LEU A 10 4.41 2.46 -6.24
CA LEU A 10 3.98 1.39 -5.35
C LEU A 10 3.00 0.43 -6.03
N LEU A 11 2.01 0.95 -6.76
CA LEU A 11 1.05 0.13 -7.51
C LEU A 11 1.76 -0.80 -8.50
N ARG A 12 2.72 -0.26 -9.26
CA ARG A 12 3.54 -1.06 -10.18
C ARG A 12 4.36 -2.11 -9.45
N GLU A 13 5.04 -1.72 -8.37
CA GLU A 13 5.85 -2.64 -7.57
C GLU A 13 5.04 -3.81 -7.04
N LEU A 14 3.80 -3.55 -6.59
CA LEU A 14 2.93 -4.58 -6.02
C LEU A 14 2.25 -5.46 -7.07
N LEU A 15 1.88 -4.92 -8.24
CA LEU A 15 1.10 -5.67 -9.24
C LEU A 15 1.95 -6.30 -10.35
N THR A 16 3.06 -5.69 -10.74
CA THR A 16 3.90 -6.19 -11.85
C THR A 16 4.38 -7.62 -11.62
N PRO A 17 4.83 -8.02 -10.42
CA PRO A 17 5.34 -9.38 -10.20
C PRO A 17 4.31 -10.47 -10.50
N ALA A 18 3.05 -10.28 -10.09
CA ALA A 18 1.98 -11.25 -10.29
C ALA A 18 1.42 -11.21 -11.71
N THR A 19 1.10 -10.00 -12.18
CA THR A 19 0.35 -9.78 -13.43
C THR A 19 1.23 -9.77 -14.68
N GLY A 20 2.53 -9.46 -14.53
CA GLY A 20 3.43 -9.18 -15.64
C GLY A 20 3.16 -7.86 -16.36
N PHE A 21 2.19 -7.06 -15.92
CA PHE A 21 1.86 -5.79 -16.55
C PHE A 21 2.75 -4.65 -16.01
N PRO A 22 3.50 -3.94 -16.87
CA PRO A 22 4.41 -2.88 -16.43
C PRO A 22 3.69 -1.58 -16.04
N LEU A 23 2.41 -1.42 -16.45
CA LEU A 23 1.54 -0.27 -16.15
C LEU A 23 2.25 1.10 -16.33
N PRO A 24 2.84 1.38 -17.51
CA PRO A 24 3.60 2.62 -17.73
C PRO A 24 2.72 3.86 -17.54
N ALA A 25 3.34 4.99 -17.20
CA ALA A 25 2.61 6.25 -17.13
C ALA A 25 2.18 6.66 -18.54
N ALA A 26 0.90 6.99 -18.71
CA ALA A 26 0.34 7.48 -19.95
C ALA A 26 -0.66 8.63 -19.66
N PRO A 27 -0.75 9.66 -20.52
CA PRO A 27 -1.71 10.75 -20.35
C PRO A 27 -3.18 10.28 -20.38
N ASP A 28 -3.46 9.21 -21.12
CA ASP A 28 -4.77 8.60 -21.40
C ASP A 28 -4.92 7.22 -20.74
N GLY A 29 -4.18 6.97 -19.64
CA GLY A 29 -4.22 5.71 -18.93
C GLY A 29 -5.57 5.44 -18.24
N GLN A 30 -5.98 4.18 -18.21
CA GLN A 30 -7.24 3.74 -17.60
C GLN A 30 -7.19 3.63 -16.06
N ILE A 31 -6.00 3.64 -15.45
CA ILE A 31 -5.83 3.67 -13.99
C ILE A 31 -5.27 5.04 -13.61
N ILE A 32 -6.14 5.88 -13.03
CA ILE A 32 -5.87 7.28 -12.75
C ILE A 32 -5.69 7.46 -11.25
N LEU A 33 -4.49 7.90 -10.85
CA LEU A 33 -4.18 8.31 -9.48
C LEU A 33 -3.99 9.83 -9.45
N ALA A 34 -4.77 10.51 -8.60
CA ALA A 34 -4.75 11.96 -8.52
C ALA A 34 -4.96 12.49 -7.10
N LEU A 35 -4.22 13.55 -6.76
CA LEU A 35 -4.57 14.35 -5.59
C LEU A 35 -5.79 15.22 -5.91
N ASP A 36 -6.72 15.29 -4.97
CA ASP A 36 -7.94 16.10 -5.06
C ASP A 36 -8.21 16.77 -3.72
N THR A 37 -7.97 18.09 -3.67
CA THR A 37 -8.17 18.88 -2.45
C THR A 37 -9.64 18.96 -2.03
N ALA A 38 -10.59 18.69 -2.94
CA ALA A 38 -12.00 18.61 -2.59
C ALA A 38 -12.33 17.45 -1.64
N LEU A 39 -11.47 16.41 -1.60
CA LEU A 39 -11.56 15.31 -0.64
C LEU A 39 -10.99 15.66 0.75
N GLY A 40 -10.65 16.92 1.04
CA GLY A 40 -10.06 17.30 2.33
C GLY A 40 -10.84 16.85 3.57
N GLY A 41 -12.16 16.66 3.45
CA GLY A 41 -13.01 16.11 4.52
C GLY A 41 -12.72 14.66 4.91
N THR A 42 -11.93 13.91 4.12
CA THR A 42 -11.51 12.54 4.44
C THR A 42 -10.21 12.47 5.25
N GLY A 43 -9.56 13.61 5.49
CA GLY A 43 -8.33 13.73 6.27
C GLY A 43 -7.07 13.34 5.50
N GLU A 44 -5.97 13.13 6.23
CA GLU A 44 -4.64 12.90 5.64
C GLU A 44 -4.49 11.51 4.97
N GLU A 45 -5.28 10.53 5.41
CA GLU A 45 -5.18 9.13 5.00
C GLU A 45 -6.41 8.64 4.24
N GLY A 46 -7.43 9.49 4.06
CA GLY A 46 -8.66 9.12 3.39
C GLY A 46 -8.57 9.20 1.86
N TYR A 47 -9.40 8.42 1.17
CA TYR A 47 -9.43 8.37 -0.29
C TYR A 47 -10.82 8.00 -0.82
N GLY A 48 -11.04 8.31 -2.09
CA GLY A 48 -12.15 7.82 -2.91
C GLY A 48 -11.62 6.94 -4.03
N LEU A 49 -12.21 5.76 -4.22
CA LEU A 49 -11.87 4.81 -5.27
C LEU A 49 -13.14 4.47 -6.06
N THR A 50 -13.11 4.74 -7.36
CA THR A 50 -14.15 4.36 -8.31
C THR A 50 -13.57 3.38 -9.31
N VAL A 51 -14.20 2.22 -9.46
CA VAL A 51 -13.93 1.27 -10.53
C VAL A 51 -15.15 1.27 -11.44
N ALA A 52 -14.97 1.77 -12.66
CA ALA A 52 -15.94 1.76 -13.74
C ALA A 52 -15.57 0.68 -14.77
N PRO A 53 -16.47 0.35 -15.72
CA PRO A 53 -16.19 -0.67 -16.74
C PRO A 53 -14.94 -0.40 -17.61
N ASP A 54 -14.57 0.88 -17.80
CA ASP A 54 -13.52 1.33 -18.69
C ASP A 54 -12.33 2.00 -17.99
N ALA A 55 -12.47 2.36 -16.71
CA ALA A 55 -11.44 3.07 -15.96
C ALA A 55 -11.51 2.85 -14.44
N VAL A 56 -10.36 2.99 -13.79
CA VAL A 56 -10.19 3.07 -12.33
C VAL A 56 -9.73 4.47 -11.97
N LEU A 57 -10.41 5.11 -11.03
CA LEU A 57 -10.08 6.42 -10.51
C LEU A 57 -9.86 6.35 -9.00
N LEU A 58 -8.61 6.56 -8.57
CA LEU A 58 -8.22 6.67 -7.18
C LEU A 58 -7.81 8.11 -6.85
N ARG A 59 -8.52 8.73 -5.92
CA ARG A 59 -8.33 10.13 -5.52
C ARG A 59 -8.15 10.25 -4.01
N ALA A 60 -7.32 11.17 -3.57
CA ALA A 60 -7.15 11.48 -2.15
C ALA A 60 -6.72 12.94 -1.95
N ALA A 61 -7.00 13.51 -0.78
CA ALA A 61 -6.53 14.85 -0.45
C ALA A 61 -4.99 14.92 -0.31
N ARG A 62 -4.36 13.80 0.06
CA ARG A 62 -2.95 13.71 0.42
C ARG A 62 -2.32 12.41 -0.10
N PRO A 63 -0.98 12.36 -0.26
CA PRO A 63 -0.30 11.16 -0.75
C PRO A 63 -0.57 9.89 0.06
N ALA A 64 -0.68 9.99 1.39
CA ALA A 64 -0.93 8.82 2.24
C ALA A 64 -2.28 8.14 1.93
N GLY A 65 -3.32 8.92 1.62
CA GLY A 65 -4.59 8.38 1.16
C GLY A 65 -4.48 7.61 -0.16
N LEU A 66 -3.67 8.06 -1.12
CA LEU A 66 -3.41 7.30 -2.34
C LEU A 66 -2.71 5.97 -2.04
N LEU A 67 -1.74 5.95 -1.12
CA LEU A 67 -1.05 4.72 -0.74
C LEU A 67 -2.02 3.70 -0.11
N HIS A 68 -2.94 4.15 0.74
CA HIS A 68 -3.99 3.30 1.33
C HIS A 68 -4.98 2.81 0.28
N GLY A 69 -5.37 3.67 -0.67
CA GLY A 69 -6.25 3.30 -1.77
C GLY A 69 -5.64 2.26 -2.71
N VAL A 70 -4.32 2.30 -2.94
CA VAL A 70 -3.61 1.24 -3.67
C VAL A 70 -3.76 -0.12 -2.98
N GLN A 71 -3.74 -0.17 -1.64
CA GLN A 71 -3.95 -1.43 -0.91
C GLN A 71 -5.37 -1.97 -1.11
N THR A 72 -6.38 -1.11 -1.10
CA THR A 72 -7.76 -1.51 -1.37
C THR A 72 -7.93 -1.98 -2.81
N LEU A 73 -7.35 -1.27 -3.78
CA LEU A 73 -7.36 -1.71 -5.19
C LEU A 73 -6.73 -3.10 -5.34
N ARG A 74 -5.62 -3.36 -4.63
CA ARG A 74 -4.95 -4.66 -4.62
C ARG A 74 -5.82 -5.75 -3.98
N GLN A 75 -6.64 -5.43 -2.99
CA GLN A 75 -7.59 -6.35 -2.35
C GLN A 75 -8.83 -6.64 -3.20
N LEU A 76 -9.18 -5.75 -4.15
CA LEU A 76 -10.26 -5.98 -5.10
C LEU A 76 -9.88 -6.96 -6.22
N LEU A 77 -8.59 -7.15 -6.46
CA LEU A 77 -8.09 -8.17 -7.40
C LEU A 77 -8.16 -9.56 -6.78
N PRO A 78 -8.15 -10.63 -7.61
CA PRO A 78 -7.99 -12.00 -7.14
C PRO A 78 -6.73 -12.17 -6.27
N THR A 79 -6.76 -13.11 -5.32
CA THR A 79 -5.68 -13.32 -4.34
C THR A 79 -4.30 -13.61 -4.96
N GLU A 80 -4.30 -14.09 -6.19
CA GLU A 80 -3.13 -14.29 -7.06
C GLU A 80 -2.33 -13.00 -7.26
N ALA A 81 -2.99 -11.83 -7.25
CA ALA A 81 -2.35 -10.52 -7.36
C ALA A 81 -1.53 -10.16 -6.10
N LEU A 82 -1.70 -10.88 -5.00
CA LEU A 82 -0.95 -10.66 -3.77
C LEU A 82 0.41 -11.35 -3.76
N VAL A 83 0.67 -12.25 -4.72
CA VAL A 83 1.88 -13.08 -4.71
C VAL A 83 3.03 -12.37 -5.43
N PRO A 84 4.24 -12.29 -4.84
CA PRO A 84 5.38 -11.60 -5.46
C PRO A 84 6.10 -12.47 -6.49
N ARG A 85 5.36 -13.15 -7.37
CA ARG A 85 5.90 -13.99 -8.45
C ARG A 85 4.90 -14.09 -9.61
N PRO A 86 5.35 -14.36 -10.84
CA PRO A 86 4.46 -14.49 -11.98
C PRO A 86 3.38 -15.55 -11.76
N VAL A 87 2.13 -15.19 -12.06
CA VAL A 87 0.98 -16.10 -12.05
C VAL A 87 0.34 -16.11 -13.43
N ARG A 88 0.01 -17.32 -13.93
CA ARG A 88 -0.82 -17.46 -15.12
C ARG A 88 -2.28 -17.37 -14.70
N ALA A 89 -2.83 -16.16 -14.76
CA ALA A 89 -4.25 -15.93 -14.67
C ALA A 89 -4.83 -15.76 -16.08
N GLU A 90 -6.02 -16.31 -16.34
CA GLU A 90 -6.70 -16.09 -17.62
C GLU A 90 -7.13 -14.63 -17.78
N ARG A 91 -7.57 -14.00 -16.68
CA ARG A 91 -7.98 -12.59 -16.63
C ARG A 91 -7.69 -11.99 -15.25
N TRP A 92 -7.35 -10.70 -15.25
CA TRP A 92 -7.30 -9.87 -14.05
C TRP A 92 -8.51 -8.94 -14.07
N GLU A 93 -9.47 -9.20 -13.20
CA GLU A 93 -10.75 -8.49 -13.18
C GLU A 93 -10.91 -7.73 -11.87
N LEU A 94 -11.52 -6.55 -11.96
CA LEU A 94 -11.94 -5.74 -10.83
C LEU A 94 -13.46 -5.61 -10.86
N PRO A 95 -14.15 -5.71 -9.71
CA PRO A 95 -15.58 -5.42 -9.65
C PRO A 95 -15.81 -3.91 -9.83
N CYS A 96 -16.88 -3.52 -10.54
CA CYS A 96 -17.32 -2.13 -10.59
C CYS A 96 -17.86 -1.70 -9.22
N VAL A 97 -17.22 -0.72 -8.59
CA VAL A 97 -17.52 -0.30 -7.22
C VAL A 97 -17.20 1.18 -7.01
N GLU A 98 -17.85 1.79 -6.02
CA GLU A 98 -17.48 3.09 -5.46
C GLU A 98 -17.19 2.94 -3.96
N ILE A 99 -16.01 3.39 -3.53
CA ILE A 99 -15.52 3.27 -2.16
C ILE A 99 -15.05 4.64 -1.70
N THR A 100 -15.54 5.07 -0.54
CA THR A 100 -14.95 6.17 0.23
C THR A 100 -14.48 5.61 1.56
N ASP A 101 -13.20 5.77 1.88
CA ASP A 101 -12.61 5.19 3.09
C ASP A 101 -11.71 6.21 3.80
N ARG A 102 -11.66 6.11 5.13
CA ARG A 102 -10.78 6.90 5.99
C ARG A 102 -10.58 6.18 7.33
N PRO A 103 -9.41 6.32 7.97
CA PRO A 103 -9.20 5.70 9.26
C PRO A 103 -10.04 6.39 10.36
N LEU A 104 -10.54 5.59 11.29
CA LEU A 104 -11.14 6.08 12.53
C LEU A 104 -10.05 6.62 13.48
N LEU A 105 -8.92 5.92 13.57
CA LEU A 105 -7.80 6.23 14.45
C LEU A 105 -6.58 6.58 13.61
N SER A 106 -5.93 7.71 13.91
CA SER A 106 -4.71 8.13 13.21
C SER A 106 -3.48 7.29 13.56
N HIS A 107 -3.48 6.62 14.72
CA HIS A 107 -2.37 5.79 15.18
C HIS A 107 -2.79 4.31 15.19
N ARG A 108 -2.27 3.53 14.23
CA ARG A 108 -2.60 2.11 14.06
C ARG A 108 -1.30 1.31 14.03
N GLY A 109 -0.87 0.91 15.24
CA GLY A 109 0.48 0.41 15.47
C GLY A 109 0.60 -1.10 15.59
N PHE A 110 1.79 -1.60 15.26
CA PHE A 110 2.24 -2.96 15.54
C PHE A 110 3.60 -2.92 16.22
N MET A 111 3.77 -3.62 17.34
CA MET A 111 5.05 -3.76 18.03
C MET A 111 5.66 -5.13 17.74
N ILE A 112 6.95 -5.16 17.40
CA ILE A 112 7.73 -6.39 17.31
C ILE A 112 8.96 -6.33 18.21
N ASP A 113 9.16 -7.43 18.93
CA ASP A 113 10.35 -7.69 19.72
C ASP A 113 11.40 -8.41 18.89
N VAL A 114 12.48 -7.69 18.59
CA VAL A 114 13.66 -8.22 17.90
C VAL A 114 14.86 -8.39 18.84
N ALA A 115 14.70 -7.98 20.11
CA ALA A 115 15.72 -8.13 21.13
C ALA A 115 15.81 -9.58 21.60
N ARG A 116 14.67 -10.18 21.97
CA ARG A 116 14.59 -11.56 22.50
C ARG A 116 14.89 -12.61 21.43
N HIS A 117 14.34 -12.43 20.24
CA HIS A 117 14.62 -13.28 19.07
C HIS A 117 14.88 -12.40 17.85
N PHE A 118 16.11 -12.47 17.34
CA PHE A 118 16.50 -11.66 16.19
C PHE A 118 15.70 -12.03 14.94
N GLN A 119 15.21 -11.01 14.24
CA GLN A 119 14.58 -11.15 12.92
C GLN A 119 15.47 -10.49 11.86
N PRO A 120 15.80 -11.19 10.75
CA PRO A 120 16.51 -10.58 9.63
C PRO A 120 15.73 -9.39 9.05
N VAL A 121 16.44 -8.37 8.55
CA VAL A 121 15.82 -7.18 7.92
C VAL A 121 14.89 -7.56 6.76
N SER A 122 15.23 -8.59 5.99
CA SER A 122 14.37 -9.09 4.91
C SER A 122 13.02 -9.60 5.42
N TRP A 123 13.01 -10.24 6.59
CA TRP A 123 11.79 -10.68 7.26
C TRP A 123 10.98 -9.46 7.75
N LEU A 124 11.64 -8.48 8.35
CA LEU A 124 10.98 -7.24 8.81
C LEU A 124 10.34 -6.45 7.66
N ARG A 125 11.01 -6.36 6.50
CA ARG A 125 10.43 -5.75 5.30
C ARG A 125 9.14 -6.46 4.88
N ARG A 126 9.17 -7.78 4.86
CA ARG A 126 7.99 -8.60 4.52
C ARG A 126 6.85 -8.42 5.53
N LEU A 127 7.18 -8.24 6.82
CA LEU A 127 6.20 -7.85 7.83
C LEU A 127 5.60 -6.46 7.51
N VAL A 128 6.44 -5.46 7.21
CA VAL A 128 5.97 -4.11 6.84
C VAL A 128 5.02 -4.15 5.65
N ASP A 129 5.30 -4.95 4.63
CA ASP A 129 4.41 -5.12 3.48
C ASP A 129 3.02 -5.65 3.89
N LEU A 130 2.98 -6.58 4.86
CA LEU A 130 1.72 -7.12 5.40
C LEU A 130 1.00 -6.10 6.28
N LEU A 131 1.72 -5.34 7.10
CA LEU A 131 1.14 -4.26 7.92
C LEU A 131 0.53 -3.17 7.02
N ALA A 132 1.23 -2.80 5.94
CA ALA A 132 0.78 -1.82 4.96
C ALA A 132 -0.48 -2.30 4.22
N LEU A 133 -0.56 -3.59 3.83
CA LEU A 133 -1.77 -4.18 3.23
C LEU A 133 -3.02 -4.01 4.12
N HIS A 134 -2.83 -3.99 5.44
CA HIS A 134 -3.89 -3.78 6.44
C HIS A 134 -3.99 -2.33 6.93
N LYS A 135 -3.32 -1.38 6.25
CA LYS A 135 -3.32 0.05 6.54
C LYS A 135 -2.83 0.39 7.96
N LEU A 136 -2.03 -0.47 8.59
CA LEU A 136 -1.29 -0.12 9.80
C LEU A 136 -0.16 0.85 9.42
N ASN A 137 0.02 1.91 10.20
CA ASN A 137 0.87 3.05 9.84
C ASN A 137 1.99 3.32 10.85
N VAL A 138 2.07 2.55 11.93
CA VAL A 138 3.16 2.63 12.91
C VAL A 138 3.76 1.25 13.13
N LEU A 139 5.08 1.14 12.98
CA LEU A 139 5.85 -0.03 13.40
C LEU A 139 6.73 0.38 14.58
N GLN A 140 6.51 -0.23 15.74
CA GLN A 140 7.33 -0.07 16.92
C GLN A 140 8.33 -1.23 17.01
N LEU A 141 9.62 -0.92 16.86
CA LEU A 141 10.70 -1.89 17.01
C LEU A 141 11.22 -1.86 18.45
N HIS A 142 11.01 -2.95 19.20
CA HIS A 142 11.64 -3.14 20.50
C HIS A 142 13.05 -3.71 20.28
N LEU A 143 14.03 -2.80 20.21
CA LEU A 143 15.39 -3.07 19.73
C LEU A 143 16.36 -3.56 20.80
N THR A 144 16.03 -3.40 22.08
CA THR A 144 16.95 -3.68 23.19
C THR A 144 16.23 -4.32 24.35
N ASP A 145 16.86 -5.31 24.95
CA ASP A 145 16.41 -5.96 26.17
C ASP A 145 17.57 -6.68 26.85
N ASP A 146 17.31 -7.36 27.98
CA ASP A 146 18.35 -8.07 28.74
C ASP A 146 19.13 -9.07 27.89
N GLN A 147 18.45 -9.72 26.94
CA GLN A 147 19.01 -10.80 26.12
C GLN A 147 19.64 -10.31 24.81
N GLY A 148 19.53 -9.03 24.46
CA GLY A 148 20.05 -8.57 23.17
C GLY A 148 19.91 -7.07 22.89
N TRP A 149 20.90 -6.57 22.16
CA TRP A 149 20.99 -5.19 21.68
C TRP A 149 21.10 -5.19 20.14
N ARG A 150 20.15 -4.55 19.43
CA ARG A 150 20.03 -4.67 17.96
C ARG A 150 20.33 -3.40 17.17
N MET A 151 20.71 -2.30 17.82
CA MET A 151 20.99 -1.02 17.17
C MET A 151 22.45 -0.62 17.36
N PRO A 152 23.32 -0.65 16.35
CA PRO A 152 24.71 -0.24 16.54
C PRO A 152 24.77 1.21 17.05
N VAL A 153 25.52 1.45 18.13
CA VAL A 153 25.80 2.80 18.65
C VAL A 153 27.28 3.09 18.42
N PRO A 154 27.62 4.08 17.58
CA PRO A 154 29.01 4.50 17.43
C PRO A 154 29.52 5.13 18.74
N ALA A 155 30.83 5.03 18.95
CA ALA A 155 31.51 5.60 20.11
C ALA A 155 31.62 7.13 20.03
#